data_AF-A0A8K1FP34-F1
#
_entry.id   AF-A0A8K1FP34-F1
#
_cell.length_a   1.000
_cell.length_b   1.000
_cell.length_c   1.000
_cell.angle_alpha   90.00
_cell.angle_beta   90.00
_cell.angle_gamma   90.00
#
_symmetry.space_group_name_H-M   'P 1'
#
loop_
_entity.id
_entity.type
_entity.pdbx_description
1 polymer ?
#
loop_
_entity_poly.entity_id
_entity_poly.type
_entity_poly.pdbx_seq_one_letter_code
_entity_poly.pdbx_strand_id
1 'polypeptide(L)' 'MFARQTVRAARATRSISSLVNKPSEVSQSQKLFLNSHKPTYLKRDSDKAIFTGLLGLFGFGMVQFVRGEVCMATGKGKKE' A
#
# COMPACT_ATOMS: atom_id res chain seq x y z
N MET A 1 -27.09 -21.79 -24.56
CA MET A 1 -26.31 -20.57 -24.22
C MET A 1 -27.00 -19.64 -23.20
N PHE A 2 -28.31 -19.72 -22.97
CA PHE A 2 -29.05 -18.83 -22.05
C PHE A 2 -28.68 -18.95 -20.55
N ALA A 3 -28.30 -20.13 -20.07
CA ALA A 3 -27.92 -20.33 -18.67
C ALA A 3 -26.66 -19.53 -18.23
N ARG A 4 -25.78 -19.14 -19.17
CA ARG A 4 -24.58 -18.35 -18.86
C ARG A 4 -24.89 -16.87 -18.68
N GLN A 5 -25.91 -16.35 -19.37
CA GLN A 5 -26.33 -14.94 -19.23
C GLN A 5 -27.08 -14.72 -17.92
N THR A 6 -27.93 -15.67 -17.51
CA THR A 6 -28.66 -15.58 -16.24
C THR A 6 -27.73 -15.65 -15.03
N VAL A 7 -26.65 -16.45 -15.07
CA VAL A 7 -25.64 -16.49 -14.00
C VAL A 7 -24.88 -15.15 -13.88
N ARG A 8 -24.60 -14.46 -14.99
CA ARG A 8 -24.00 -13.11 -14.95
C ARG A 8 -24.97 -12.08 -14.37
N ALA A 9 -26.25 -12.15 -14.72
CA ALA A 9 -27.28 -11.26 -14.18
C ALA A 9 -27.54 -11.52 -12.68
N ALA A 10 -27.59 -12.78 -12.25
CA ALA A 10 -27.80 -13.16 -10.86
C ALA A 10 -26.59 -12.88 -9.96
N ARG A 11 -25.37 -12.80 -10.53
CA ARG A 11 -24.18 -12.37 -9.79
C ARG A 11 -24.17 -10.85 -9.52
N ALA A 12 -24.90 -10.06 -10.31
CA ALA A 12 -24.98 -8.62 -10.15
C ALA A 12 -25.88 -8.17 -8.98
N THR A 13 -26.74 -9.06 -8.47
CA THR A 13 -27.75 -8.77 -7.43
C THR A 13 -27.48 -9.43 -6.08
N ARG A 14 -26.28 -10.00 -5.85
CA ARG A 14 -25.85 -10.23 -4.47
C ARG A 14 -25.47 -8.90 -3.85
N SER A 15 -26.44 -8.31 -3.16
CA SER A 15 -26.19 -7.34 -2.10
C SER A 15 -25.07 -7.87 -1.23
N ILE A 16 -23.87 -7.32 -1.40
CA ILE A 16 -22.77 -7.53 -0.47
C ILE A 16 -23.25 -6.84 0.80
N SER A 17 -23.77 -7.63 1.75
CA SER A 17 -24.17 -7.14 3.07
C SER A 17 -22.94 -6.50 3.70
N SER A 18 -22.89 -5.17 3.65
CA SER A 18 -21.77 -4.41 4.17
C SER A 18 -21.93 -4.34 5.67
N LEU A 19 -20.99 -4.91 6.41
CA LEU A 19 -20.92 -4.79 7.88
C LEU A 19 -20.82 -3.31 8.34
N VAL A 20 -20.51 -2.39 7.42
CA VAL A 20 -20.39 -0.95 7.63
C VAL A 20 -20.99 -0.24 6.40
N ASN A 21 -21.84 0.76 6.61
CA ASN A 21 -22.44 1.63 5.58
C ASN A 21 -21.36 2.48 4.87
N LYS A 22 -20.56 1.86 4.00
CA LYS A 22 -19.63 2.57 3.12
C LYS A 22 -19.78 2.07 1.68
N PRO A 23 -19.66 2.94 0.68
CA PRO A 23 -19.67 2.53 -0.71
C PRO A 23 -18.51 1.55 -0.97
N SER A 24 -18.79 0.49 -1.74
CA SER A 24 -17.78 -0.52 -2.09
C SER A 24 -16.90 -0.04 -3.24
N GLU A 25 -15.59 0.08 -2.99
CA GLU A 25 -14.58 0.41 -4.01
C GLU A 25 -13.87 -0.81 -4.59
N VAL A 26 -14.35 -2.02 -4.29
CA VAL A 26 -13.69 -3.28 -4.66
C VAL A 26 -13.54 -3.41 -6.17
N SER A 27 -14.61 -3.16 -6.93
CA SER A 27 -14.62 -3.26 -8.39
C SER A 27 -13.67 -2.25 -9.05
N GLN A 28 -13.58 -1.04 -8.49
CA GLN A 28 -12.66 0.01 -8.97
C GLN A 28 -11.21 -0.36 -8.67
N SER A 29 -10.94 -0.87 -7.46
CA SER A 29 -9.63 -1.36 -7.08
C SER A 29 -9.19 -2.52 -7.97
N GLN A 30 -10.05 -3.50 -8.25
CA GLN A 30 -9.73 -4.60 -9.16
C GLN A 30 -9.32 -4.11 -10.55
N LYS A 31 -10.05 -3.15 -11.12
CA LYS A 31 -9.68 -2.54 -12.41
C LYS A 31 -8.32 -1.85 -12.36
N LEU A 32 -8.04 -1.09 -11.29
CA LEU A 32 -6.75 -0.44 -11.07
C LEU A 32 -5.60 -1.45 -11.01
N PHE A 33 -5.77 -2.53 -10.24
CA PHE A 33 -4.72 -3.53 -10.05
C PHE A 33 -4.49 -4.41 -11.28
N LEU A 34 -5.51 -4.65 -12.11
CA LEU A 34 -5.36 -5.49 -13.31
C LEU A 34 -4.86 -4.71 -14.53
N ASN A 35 -5.21 -3.43 -14.66
CA ASN A 35 -4.95 -2.66 -15.89
C ASN A 35 -3.78 -1.66 -15.78
N SER A 36 -3.26 -1.43 -14.58
CA SER A 36 -2.13 -0.51 -14.38
C SER A 36 -0.80 -1.21 -14.63
N HIS A 37 0.05 -0.58 -15.45
CA HIS A 37 1.44 -1.00 -15.71
C HIS A 37 2.43 -0.59 -14.60
N LYS A 38 1.95 0.12 -13.56
CA LYS A 38 2.79 0.50 -12.41
C LYS A 38 3.09 -0.73 -11.53
N PRO A 39 4.24 -0.77 -10.83
CA PRO A 39 4.52 -1.79 -9.81
C PRO A 39 3.41 -1.83 -8.76
N THR A 40 3.12 -3.01 -8.21
CA THR A 40 2.01 -3.23 -7.27
C THR A 40 2.00 -2.27 -6.08
N TYR A 41 3.17 -1.89 -5.58
CA TYR A 41 3.36 -0.98 -4.44
C TYR A 41 3.28 0.52 -4.80
N LEU A 42 2.97 0.87 -6.05
CA LEU A 42 2.84 2.26 -6.55
C LEU A 42 1.57 2.46 -7.41
N LYS A 43 0.57 1.58 -7.28
CA LYS A 43 -0.59 1.60 -8.21
C LYS A 43 -1.57 2.72 -7.90
N ARG A 44 -1.80 3.05 -6.63
CA ARG A 44 -2.59 4.22 -6.24
C ARG A 44 -1.72 5.46 -6.22
N ASP A 45 -2.33 6.62 -6.44
CA ASP A 45 -1.60 7.89 -6.44
C ASP A 45 -1.08 8.24 -5.03
N SER A 46 -1.77 7.80 -3.98
CA SER A 46 -1.32 7.88 -2.59
C SER A 46 -0.04 7.09 -2.32
N ASP A 47 0.16 5.98 -3.02
CA ASP A 47 1.25 5.04 -2.74
C ASP A 47 2.62 5.70 -2.99
N LYS A 48 2.70 6.66 -3.92
CA LYS A 48 3.93 7.41 -4.20
C LYS A 48 4.36 8.24 -3.00
N ALA A 49 3.43 8.94 -2.36
CA ALA A 49 3.71 9.74 -1.17
C ALA A 49 4.14 8.83 -0.01
N ILE A 50 3.42 7.72 0.19
CA ILE A 50 3.72 6.72 1.23
C ILE A 50 5.12 6.13 1.03
N PHE A 51 5.42 5.67 -0.19
CA PHE A 51 6.71 5.08 -0.53
C PHE A 51 7.86 6.07 -0.35
N THR A 52 7.68 7.32 -0.78
CA THR A 52 8.70 8.37 -0.63
C THR A 52 8.95 8.71 0.83
N GLY A 53 7.89 8.79 1.64
CA GLY A 53 8.01 8.99 3.09
C GLY A 53 8.75 7.83 3.79
N LEU A 54 8.41 6.59 3.44
CA LEU A 54 9.11 5.39 3.93
C LEU A 54 10.60 5.41 3.57
N LEU A 55 10.93 5.73 2.33
CA LEU A 55 12.32 5.80 1.87
C LEU A 55 13.11 6.89 2.63
N GLY A 56 12.48 8.05 2.86
CA GLY A 56 13.09 9.14 3.64
C GLY A 56 13.35 8.75 5.09
N LEU A 57 12.38 8.14 5.76
CA LEU A 57 12.53 7.65 7.13
C LEU A 57 13.60 6.56 7.24
N PHE A 58 13.62 5.62 6.28
CA PHE A 58 14.63 4.59 6.23
C PHE A 58 16.03 5.17 6.05
N GLY A 59 16.21 6.09 5.11
CA GLY A 59 17.49 6.79 4.89
C GLY A 59 17.96 7.54 6.13
N PHE A 60 17.06 8.26 6.80
CA PHE A 60 17.37 8.94 8.07
C PHE A 60 17.78 7.94 9.15
N GLY A 61 17.06 6.82 9.29
CA GLY A 61 17.40 5.74 10.22
C GLY A 61 18.79 5.16 9.96
N MET A 62 19.17 4.95 8.69
CA MET A 62 20.49 4.44 8.31
C MET A 62 21.61 5.43 8.65
N VAL A 63 21.41 6.73 8.43
CA VAL A 63 22.37 7.76 8.84
C VAL A 63 22.58 7.75 10.35
N GLN A 64 21.49 7.64 11.12
CA GLN A 64 21.56 7.57 12.58
C GLN A 64 22.23 6.28 13.07
N PHE A 65 21.98 5.16 12.40
CA PHE A 65 22.64 3.89 12.66
C PHE A 65 24.16 4.01 12.47
N VAL A 66 24.61 4.49 11.30
CA VAL A 66 26.04 4.69 11.00
C VAL A 66 26.67 5.67 11.99
N ARG A 67 25.99 6.77 12.33
CA ARG A 67 26.48 7.72 13.34
C ARG A 67 26.65 7.04 14.71
N GLY A 68 25.70 6.20 15.10
CA GLY A 68 25.77 5.41 16.34
C GLY A 68 26.98 4.49 16.36
N GLU A 69 27.20 3.71 15.29
CA GLU A 69 28.34 2.81 15.14
C GLU A 69 29.68 3.56 15.23
N VAL A 70 29.83 4.69 14.54
CA VAL A 70 31.05 5.52 14.59
C VAL A 70 31.28 6.11 15.99
N CYS A 71 30.24 6.61 16.63
CA CYS A 71 30.32 7.12 18.01
C CYS A 71 30.73 6.01 18.99
N MET A 72 30.19 4.81 18.83
CA MET A 72 30.54 3.64 19.65
C MET A 72 31.99 3.22 19.43
N ALA A 73 32.44 3.11 18.18
CA ALA A 73 33.81 2.73 17.83
C ALA A 73 34.86 3.75 18.30
N THR A 74 34.53 5.05 18.29
CA THR A 74 35.45 6.12 18.70
C THR A 74 35.31 6.54 20.16
N GLY A 75 34.34 5.98 20.89
CA GLY A 75 34.06 6.32 22.28
C GLY A 75 33.54 7.76 22.49
N LYS A 76 33.09 8.45 21.43
CA LYS A 76 32.66 9.86 21.45
C LYS A 76 31.14 9.99 21.58
N GLY A 77 30.68 11.14 22.07
CA GLY A 77 29.24 11.48 22.09
C GLY A 77 28.45 10.87 23.25
N LYS A 78 29.13 10.44 24.31
CA LYS A 78 28.48 10.12 25.59
C LYS A 78 27.97 11.42 26.21
N LYS A 79 26.75 11.39 26.78
CA LYS A 79 26.35 12.43 27.72
C LYS A 79 27.19 12.26 28.98
N GLU A 80 27.60 13.39 29.56
CA GLU A 80 28.15 13.42 30.92
C GLU A 80 27.16 12.82 31.93
#